data_AF-A0A7T4R233-F1
#
_entry.id   AF-A0A7T4R233-F1
#
_cell.length_a   1.000
_cell.length_b   1.000
_cell.length_c   1.000
_cell.angle_alpha   90.00
_cell.angle_beta   90.00
_cell.angle_gamma   90.00
#
_symmetry.space_group_name_H-M   'P 1'
#
loop_
_entity.id
_entity.type
_entity.pdbx_description
1 polymer ?
#
loop_
_entity_poly.entity_id
_entity_poly.type
_entity_poly.pdbx_seq_one_letter_code
_entity_poly.pdbx_strand_id
1 'polypeptide(L)'
;MMTAKYLRRLLAALTTAVVLAFSALPALALDVNTATAEELQTLTGIGPQKAEAIVAYREKNGPFKSTAGLLEVPGIGPATVAKNRGQWGLDDPASPPSE
;
A
#
# COMPACT_ATOMS: atom_id res chain seq x y z
N MET A 1 34.40 -23.03 32.32
CA MET A 1 32.98 -22.86 32.71
C MET A 1 32.48 -21.42 32.43
N MET A 2 32.68 -20.87 31.22
CA MET A 2 32.33 -19.47 30.89
C MET A 2 31.81 -19.24 29.45
N THR A 3 31.41 -20.29 28.73
CA THR A 3 31.09 -20.18 27.28
C THR A 3 29.58 -20.18 26.97
N ALA A 4 28.74 -20.76 27.83
CA ALA A 4 27.30 -20.94 27.53
C ALA A 4 26.41 -19.68 27.75
N LYS A 5 26.86 -18.71 28.56
CA LYS A 5 26.08 -17.48 28.86
C LYS A 5 26.17 -16.43 27.75
N TYR A 6 27.27 -16.37 27.01
CA TYR A 6 27.45 -15.42 25.90
C TYR A 6 26.67 -15.84 24.65
N LEU A 7 26.57 -17.13 24.37
CA LEU A 7 25.85 -17.67 23.22
C LEU A 7 24.33 -17.37 23.27
N ARG A 8 23.72 -17.43 24.46
CA ARG A 8 22.29 -17.04 24.66
C ARG A 8 22.06 -15.54 24.52
N ARG A 9 23.05 -14.70 24.86
CA ARG A 9 22.97 -13.23 24.69
C ARG A 9 23.17 -12.80 23.24
N LEU A 10 24.04 -13.48 22.50
CA LEU A 10 24.25 -13.25 21.06
C LEU A 10 23.03 -13.67 20.21
N LEU A 11 22.35 -14.77 20.57
CA LEU A 11 21.10 -15.18 19.92
C LEU A 11 19.92 -14.24 20.21
N ALA A 12 19.82 -13.71 21.44
CA ALA A 12 18.76 -12.76 21.80
C ALA A 12 18.93 -11.38 21.15
N ALA A 13 20.17 -10.96 20.86
CA ALA A 13 20.45 -9.71 20.13
C ALA A 13 20.23 -9.84 18.62
N LEU A 14 20.34 -11.05 18.06
CA LEU A 14 20.12 -11.32 16.64
C LEU A 14 18.62 -11.35 16.28
N THR A 15 17.74 -11.80 17.19
CA THR A 15 16.28 -11.76 16.96
C THR A 15 15.71 -10.35 17.01
N THR A 16 16.25 -9.46 17.84
CA THR A 16 15.77 -8.07 17.96
C THR A 16 16.20 -7.20 16.77
N ALA A 17 17.37 -7.46 16.17
CA ALA A 17 17.86 -6.69 15.02
C ALA A 17 17.06 -6.94 13.73
N VAL A 18 16.55 -8.16 13.52
CA VAL A 18 15.77 -8.51 12.32
C VAL A 18 14.39 -7.85 12.31
N VAL A 19 13.77 -7.62 13.48
CA VAL A 19 12.46 -6.94 13.58
C VAL A 19 12.53 -5.46 13.18
N LEU A 20 13.68 -4.80 13.34
CA LEU A 20 13.85 -3.38 12.98
C LEU A 20 14.11 -3.15 11.47
N ALA A 21 14.57 -4.16 10.74
CA ALA A 21 14.92 -4.02 9.32
C ALA A 21 13.72 -4.15 8.36
N PHE A 22 12.58 -4.68 8.83
CA PHE A 22 11.39 -4.88 7.98
C PHE A 22 10.54 -3.62 7.80
N SER A 23 10.73 -2.60 8.66
CA SER A 23 9.88 -1.40 8.72
C SER A 23 10.14 -0.35 7.64
N ALA A 24 11.11 -0.58 6.74
CA ALA A 24 11.64 0.44 5.83
C ALA A 24 11.62 0.05 4.35
N LEU A 25 10.84 -0.97 3.96
CA LEU A 25 10.56 -1.15 2.54
C LEU A 25 9.73 0.05 2.06
N PRO A 26 10.14 0.73 0.98
CA PRO A 26 9.30 1.76 0.38
C PRO A 26 7.95 1.13 0.06
N ALA A 27 6.85 1.81 0.41
CA ALA A 27 5.52 1.37 0.05
C ALA A 27 5.47 1.27 -1.49
N LEU A 28 5.57 0.04 -2.00
CA LEU A 28 5.45 -0.23 -3.43
C LEU A 28 4.08 0.27 -3.88
N ALA A 29 4.05 0.98 -4.99
CA ALA A 29 2.78 1.42 -5.56
C ALA A 29 1.90 0.19 -5.83
N LEU A 30 0.65 0.29 -5.40
CA LEU A 30 -0.34 -0.76 -5.53
C LEU A 30 -1.12 -0.52 -6.82
N ASP A 31 -0.97 -1.39 -7.82
CA ASP A 31 -1.71 -1.25 -9.07
C ASP A 31 -3.21 -1.43 -8.85
N VAL A 32 -3.95 -0.32 -8.89
CA VAL A 32 -5.39 -0.29 -8.66
C VAL A 32 -6.21 -1.06 -9.70
N ASN A 33 -5.63 -1.40 -10.85
CA ASN A 33 -6.31 -2.20 -11.87
C ASN A 33 -6.23 -3.70 -11.61
N THR A 34 -5.26 -4.16 -10.81
CA THR A 34 -5.02 -5.59 -10.56
C THR A 34 -5.15 -5.99 -9.10
N ALA A 35 -4.92 -5.07 -8.16
CA ALA A 35 -4.93 -5.35 -6.73
C ALA A 35 -6.27 -5.92 -6.23
N THR A 36 -6.22 -6.83 -5.25
CA THR A 36 -7.42 -7.38 -4.61
C THR A 36 -8.09 -6.34 -3.70
N ALA A 37 -9.32 -6.65 -3.27
CA ALA A 37 -10.01 -5.81 -2.30
C ALA A 37 -9.28 -5.76 -0.94
N GLU A 38 -8.62 -6.85 -0.51
CA GLU A 38 -7.81 -6.84 0.71
C GLU A 38 -6.54 -5.98 0.54
N GLU A 39 -5.89 -6.08 -0.61
CA GLU A 39 -4.70 -5.29 -0.93
C GLU A 39 -5.01 -3.79 -0.98
N LEU A 40 -6.15 -3.40 -1.56
CA LEU A 40 -6.60 -2.01 -1.60
C LEU A 40 -6.87 -1.42 -0.21
N GLN A 41 -7.21 -2.25 0.78
CA GLN A 41 -7.44 -1.79 2.16
C GLN A 41 -6.14 -1.37 2.88
N THR A 42 -4.97 -1.66 2.30
CA THR A 42 -3.70 -1.12 2.81
C THR A 42 -3.57 0.39 2.57
N LEU A 43 -4.36 0.96 1.66
CA LEU A 43 -4.38 2.38 1.36
C LEU A 43 -5.09 3.18 2.45
N THR A 44 -4.57 4.38 2.71
CA THR A 44 -5.08 5.26 3.77
C THR A 44 -6.51 5.69 3.47
N GLY A 45 -7.45 5.32 4.34
CA GLY A 45 -8.86 5.70 4.24
C GLY A 45 -9.69 4.85 3.26
N ILE A 46 -9.16 3.69 2.85
CA ILE A 46 -9.87 2.65 2.10
C ILE A 46 -10.22 1.51 3.07
N GLY A 47 -11.51 1.41 3.41
CA GLY A 47 -12.04 0.25 4.12
C GLY A 47 -12.72 -0.74 3.17
N PRO A 48 -13.26 -1.87 3.68
CA PRO A 48 -13.84 -2.94 2.88
C PRO A 48 -14.83 -2.46 1.80
N GLN A 49 -15.81 -1.64 2.18
CA GLN A 49 -16.82 -1.11 1.25
C GLN A 49 -16.21 -0.29 0.10
N LYS A 50 -15.16 0.49 0.37
CA LYS A 50 -14.50 1.32 -0.65
C LYS A 50 -13.65 0.47 -1.57
N ALA A 51 -12.95 -0.52 -1.02
CA ALA A 51 -12.17 -1.46 -1.81
C ALA A 51 -13.06 -2.26 -2.77
N GLU A 52 -14.18 -2.78 -2.27
CA GLU A 52 -15.20 -3.45 -3.08
C GLU A 52 -15.76 -2.54 -4.16
N ALA A 53 -16.05 -1.27 -3.84
CA ALA A 53 -16.53 -0.29 -4.82
C ALA A 53 -15.51 -0.04 -5.95
N ILE A 54 -14.22 0.01 -5.64
CA ILE A 54 -13.14 0.17 -6.64
C ILE A 54 -13.10 -1.04 -7.58
N VAL A 55 -13.13 -2.27 -7.02
CA VAL A 55 -13.11 -3.51 -7.80
C VAL A 55 -14.35 -3.60 -8.70
N ALA A 56 -15.54 -3.39 -8.13
CA ALA A 56 -16.79 -3.40 -8.89
C ALA A 56 -16.81 -2.34 -10.00
N TYR A 57 -16.24 -1.17 -9.73
CA TYR A 57 -16.14 -0.11 -10.73
C TYR A 57 -15.26 -0.53 -11.91
N ARG A 58 -14.05 -1.04 -11.69
CA ARG A 58 -13.15 -1.43 -12.79
C ARG A 58 -13.66 -2.64 -13.57
N GLU A 59 -14.37 -3.56 -12.91
CA GLU A 59 -15.02 -4.70 -13.58
C GLU A 59 -16.14 -4.25 -14.52
N LYS A 60 -16.90 -3.21 -14.11
CA LYS A 60 -18.04 -2.71 -14.89
C LYS A 60 -17.63 -1.71 -15.98
N ASN A 61 -16.69 -0.83 -15.70
CA ASN A 61 -16.35 0.32 -16.55
C ASN A 61 -15.01 0.15 -17.28
N GLY A 62 -14.26 -0.90 -16.95
CA GLY A 62 -12.90 -1.11 -17.43
C GLY A 62 -11.83 -0.45 -16.54
N PRO A 63 -10.54 -0.59 -16.91
CA PRO A 63 -9.43 -0.13 -16.08
C PRO A 63 -9.39 1.39 -15.94
N PHE A 64 -8.90 1.86 -14.80
CA PHE A 64 -8.60 3.26 -14.56
C PHE A 64 -7.40 3.69 -15.42
N LYS A 65 -7.58 4.83 -16.11
CA LYS A 65 -6.52 5.44 -16.94
C LYS A 65 -5.70 6.50 -16.18
N SER A 66 -6.26 7.05 -15.11
CA SER A 66 -5.66 8.09 -14.30
C SER A 66 -6.28 8.11 -12.91
N THR A 67 -5.63 8.78 -11.96
CA THR A 67 -6.14 8.88 -10.59
C THR A 67 -7.45 9.67 -10.51
N ALA A 68 -7.72 10.55 -11.48
CA ALA A 68 -8.99 11.27 -11.59
C ALA A 68 -10.19 10.33 -11.77
N GLY A 69 -10.01 9.19 -12.47
CA GLY A 69 -11.08 8.21 -12.65
C GLY A 69 -11.56 7.56 -11.35
N LEU A 70 -10.74 7.57 -10.30
CA LEU A 70 -11.12 7.07 -8.97
C LEU A 70 -12.22 7.92 -8.33
N LEU A 71 -12.39 9.18 -8.75
CA LEU A 71 -13.46 10.06 -8.26
C LEU A 71 -14.85 9.65 -8.76
N GLU A 72 -14.92 8.77 -9.76
CA GLU A 72 -16.18 8.20 -10.25
C GLU A 72 -16.65 7.02 -9.38
N VAL A 73 -15.80 6.54 -8.46
CA VAL A 73 -16.12 5.44 -7.55
C VAL A 73 -16.91 5.95 -6.34
N PRO A 74 -18.10 5.40 -6.04
CA PRO A 74 -18.88 5.78 -4.87
C PRO A 74 -18.07 5.69 -3.57
N GLY A 75 -18.05 6.78 -2.79
CA GLY A 75 -17.34 6.85 -1.52
C GLY A 75 -15.84 7.16 -1.62
N ILE A 76 -15.29 7.32 -2.84
CA ILE A 76 -13.94 7.82 -3.07
C ILE A 76 -14.00 9.31 -3.42
N GLY A 77 -13.48 10.14 -2.51
CA GLY A 77 -13.42 11.59 -2.70
C GLY A 77 -11.98 12.09 -2.96
N PRO A 78 -11.83 13.38 -3.34
CA PRO A 78 -10.52 13.99 -3.61
C PRO A 78 -9.52 13.84 -2.46
N ALA A 79 -10.00 13.93 -1.21
CA ALA A 79 -9.16 13.74 -0.04
C ALA A 79 -8.58 12.31 0.06
N THR A 80 -9.34 11.29 -0.33
CA THR A 80 -8.86 9.90 -0.34
C THR A 80 -7.83 9.69 -1.45
N VAL A 81 -8.07 10.25 -2.63
CA VAL A 81 -7.12 10.18 -3.76
C VAL A 81 -5.81 10.87 -3.40
N ALA A 82 -5.88 12.08 -2.82
CA ALA A 82 -4.71 12.86 -2.42
C ALA A 82 -3.87 12.18 -1.32
N LYS A 83 -4.50 11.53 -0.33
CA LYS A 83 -3.79 10.81 0.75
C LYS A 83 -2.95 9.64 0.25
N ASN A 84 -3.30 9.07 -0.90
CA ASN A 84 -2.63 7.91 -1.49
C ASN A 84 -1.92 8.26 -2.82
N ARG A 85 -1.55 9.54 -2.99
CA ARG A 85 -0.82 9.99 -4.18
C ARG A 85 0.47 9.17 -4.35
N GLY A 86 0.71 8.69 -5.56
CA GLY A 86 1.85 7.82 -5.87
C GLY A 86 1.69 6.35 -5.47
N GLN A 87 0.62 5.98 -4.76
CA GLN A 87 0.37 4.60 -4.32
C GLN A 87 -0.65 3.86 -5.19
N TRP A 88 -1.33 4.54 -6.12
CA TRP A 88 -2.36 3.96 -6.98
C TRP A 88 -1.83 3.09 -8.13
N GLY A 89 -0.51 3.04 -8.33
CA GLY A 89 0.13 2.29 -9.42
C GLY A 89 -0.30 2.73 -10.82
N LEU A 90 -0.81 3.96 -10.95
CA LEU A 90 -1.18 4.58 -12.22
C LEU A 90 -0.10 5.58 -12.64
N ASP A 91 0.37 5.45 -13.88
CA ASP A 91 1.24 6.44 -14.53
C ASP A 91 0.41 7.66 -14.95
N ASP A 92 0.04 8.48 -13.98
CA ASP A 92 -0.75 9.68 -14.26
C ASP A 92 0.15 10.79 -14.85
N PRO A 93 -0.09 11.29 -16.08
CA PRO A 93 0.69 12.40 -16.65
C PRO A 93 0.56 13.69 -15.83
N ALA A 94 -0.46 13.79 -14.95
CA ALA A 94 -0.64 14.91 -14.03
C ALA A 94 0.04 14.71 -12.66
N SER A 95 0.68 13.56 -12.41
CA SER A 95 1.54 13.41 -11.23
C SER A 95 2.88 14.12 -11.49
N PRO A 96 3.28 15.10 -10.65
CA PRO A 96 4.64 15.62 -10.66
C PRO A 96 5.60 14.44 -10.52
N PRO A 97 6.77 14.50 -11.18
CA PRO A 97 7.84 13.56 -10.91
C PRO A 97 8.02 13.45 -9.40
N SER A 98 8.03 12.22 -8.90
CA SER A 98 8.47 11.96 -7.53
C SER A 98 9.92 12.42 -7.41
N GLU A 99 10.14 13.58 -6.77
CA GLU A 99 11.46 13.99 -6.24
C GLU A 99 11.88 13.06 -5.09
#